data_AF-A0A6M3Z4I9-F1
#
_entry.id   AF-A0A6M3Z4I9-F1
#
_cell.length_a   1.000
_cell.length_b   1.000
_cell.length_c   1.000
_cell.angle_alpha   90.00
_cell.angle_beta   90.00
_cell.angle_gamma   90.00
#
_symmetry.space_group_name_H-M   'P 1'
#
loop_
_entity.id
_entity.type
_entity.pdbx_description
1 polymer ?
#
loop_
_entity_poly.entity_id
_entity_poly.type
_entity_poly.pdbx_seq_one_letter_code
_entity_poly.pdbx_strand_id
1 'polypeptide(L)'
;GAMVCRHKRGNKATFTCPFHGWTFSNGGKLLKVKDPEGAGYPESFNRDGSHDLTKVARFENYRGFLFGSLNPDVKPLTEHLGEATRIIDMIVDQSPDGLEVLRGSSTYVYDGNWKLQTENGADGYHVSATHWNYAATTSRRKESHVVDKTRAMDAGGWAKQGGGFYSFEHGH
;
A
#
# COMPACT_ATOMS: atom_id res chain seq x y z
N GLY A 1 -4.76 -23.50 -4.36
CA GLY A 1 -4.12 -23.85 -5.65
C GLY A 1 -2.65 -23.48 -5.63
N ALA A 2 -1.89 -23.85 -6.67
CA ALA A 2 -0.49 -23.43 -6.79
C ALA A 2 -0.38 -21.93 -7.09
N MET A 3 0.69 -21.29 -6.62
CA MET A 3 0.99 -19.89 -6.91
C MET A 3 1.31 -19.71 -8.40
N VAL A 4 0.49 -18.89 -9.10
CA VAL A 4 0.59 -18.67 -10.55
C VAL A 4 1.67 -17.66 -10.96
N CYS A 5 2.03 -16.74 -10.07
CA CYS A 5 3.12 -15.78 -10.27
C CYS A 5 4.03 -15.77 -9.05
N ARG A 6 5.31 -16.13 -9.23
CA ARG A 6 6.32 -16.17 -8.15
C ARG A 6 7.21 -14.92 -8.11
N HIS A 7 7.07 -14.04 -9.09
CA HIS A 7 7.83 -12.81 -9.17
C HIS A 7 7.03 -11.66 -8.55
N LYS A 8 7.69 -10.83 -7.74
CA LYS A 8 7.04 -9.67 -7.10
C LYS A 8 6.66 -8.56 -8.10
N ARG A 9 7.38 -8.45 -9.23
CA ARG A 9 7.19 -7.43 -10.26
C ARG A 9 7.52 -8.02 -11.64
N GLY A 10 6.92 -7.49 -12.69
CA GLY A 10 7.16 -7.88 -14.07
C GLY A 10 6.09 -7.34 -15.02
N ASN A 11 6.22 -7.63 -16.31
CA ASN A 11 5.23 -7.32 -17.33
C ASN A 11 4.96 -8.60 -18.14
N LYS A 12 3.72 -9.11 -18.07
CA LYS A 12 3.26 -10.29 -18.82
C LYS A 12 1.78 -10.17 -19.14
N ALA A 13 1.38 -10.63 -20.32
CA ALA A 13 -0.01 -10.72 -20.73
C ALA A 13 -0.73 -11.96 -20.16
N THR A 14 0.03 -13.01 -19.82
CA THR A 14 -0.51 -14.29 -19.34
C THR A 14 0.35 -14.88 -18.22
N PHE A 15 -0.28 -15.72 -17.40
CA PHE A 15 0.33 -16.45 -16.30
C PHE A 15 -0.01 -17.92 -16.42
N THR A 16 1.00 -18.78 -16.48
CA THR A 16 0.81 -20.23 -16.56
C THR A 16 1.14 -20.88 -15.22
N CYS A 17 0.17 -21.61 -14.67
CA CYS A 17 0.33 -22.38 -13.44
C CYS A 17 1.43 -23.45 -13.63
N PRO A 18 2.49 -23.46 -12.79
CA PRO A 18 3.62 -24.36 -12.97
C PRO A 18 3.31 -25.83 -12.64
N PHE A 19 2.14 -26.12 -12.05
CA PHE A 19 1.78 -27.48 -11.66
C PHE A 19 1.21 -28.25 -12.85
N HIS A 20 0.13 -27.76 -13.46
CA HIS A 20 -0.61 -28.48 -14.51
C HIS A 20 -0.72 -27.70 -15.82
N GLY A 21 -0.09 -26.54 -15.94
CA GLY A 21 0.00 -25.79 -17.20
C GLY A 21 -1.27 -25.01 -17.58
N TRP A 22 -2.21 -24.80 -16.66
CA TRP A 22 -3.35 -23.92 -16.93
C TRP A 22 -2.87 -22.48 -17.09
N THR A 23 -3.35 -21.81 -18.13
CA THR A 23 -2.93 -20.45 -18.47
C THR A 23 -4.05 -19.47 -18.27
N PHE A 24 -3.76 -18.39 -17.55
CA PHE A 24 -4.68 -17.29 -17.25
C PHE A 24 -4.23 -16.02 -17.97
N SER A 25 -5.17 -15.15 -18.33
CA SER A 25 -4.85 -13.77 -18.72
C SER A 25 -4.39 -12.97 -17.52
N ASN A 26 -3.76 -11.82 -17.75
CA ASN A 26 -3.46 -10.85 -16.68
C ASN A 26 -4.71 -10.22 -16.03
N GLY A 27 -5.89 -10.37 -16.64
CA GLY A 27 -7.19 -10.06 -16.04
C GLY A 27 -7.82 -11.21 -15.24
N GLY A 28 -7.11 -12.34 -15.12
CA GLY A 28 -7.53 -13.50 -14.34
C GLY A 28 -8.40 -14.53 -15.07
N LYS A 29 -8.75 -14.29 -16.35
CA LYS A 29 -9.57 -15.24 -17.12
C LYS A 29 -8.79 -16.52 -17.40
N LEU A 30 -9.39 -17.69 -17.18
CA LEU A 30 -8.83 -18.96 -17.64
C LEU A 30 -8.87 -18.99 -19.17
N LEU A 31 -7.69 -19.06 -19.80
CA LEU A 31 -7.55 -19.05 -21.26
C LEU A 31 -7.38 -20.46 -21.81
N LYS A 32 -6.58 -21.28 -21.14
CA LYS A 32 -6.23 -22.61 -21.63
C LYS A 32 -6.08 -23.60 -20.49
N VAL A 33 -6.72 -24.75 -20.66
CA VAL A 33 -6.48 -25.99 -19.91
C VAL A 33 -5.54 -26.87 -20.74
N LYS A 34 -4.54 -27.47 -20.11
CA LYS A 34 -3.63 -28.40 -20.80
C LYS A 34 -4.37 -29.72 -21.06
N ASP A 35 -4.27 -30.23 -22.28
CA ASP A 35 -4.82 -31.51 -22.73
C ASP A 35 -6.29 -31.74 -22.30
N PRO A 36 -7.24 -30.87 -22.71
CA PRO A 36 -8.62 -30.93 -22.22
C PRO A 36 -9.43 -32.10 -22.82
N GLU A 37 -9.05 -32.57 -24.01
CA GLU A 37 -9.72 -33.69 -24.69
C GLU A 37 -9.43 -35.01 -23.98
N GLY A 38 -10.47 -35.79 -23.68
CA GLY A 38 -10.33 -37.08 -22.98
C GLY A 38 -9.95 -36.98 -21.49
N ALA A 39 -9.75 -35.76 -20.96
CA ALA A 39 -9.40 -35.55 -19.55
C ALA A 39 -10.57 -35.70 -18.56
N GLY A 40 -11.80 -35.93 -19.06
CA GLY A 40 -13.00 -36.07 -18.24
C GLY A 40 -13.55 -34.76 -17.66
N TYR A 41 -13.09 -33.60 -18.14
CA TYR A 41 -13.66 -32.32 -17.75
C TYR A 41 -15.07 -32.13 -18.35
N PRO A 42 -16.02 -31.55 -17.59
CA PRO A 42 -17.33 -31.20 -18.15
C PRO A 42 -17.19 -30.08 -19.19
N GLU A 43 -18.13 -29.97 -20.13
CA GLU A 43 -18.12 -28.89 -21.13
C GLU A 43 -18.11 -27.48 -20.51
N SER A 44 -18.63 -27.34 -19.30
CA SER A 44 -18.68 -26.07 -18.55
C SER A 44 -17.34 -25.68 -17.90
N PHE A 45 -16.31 -26.52 -17.97
CA PHE A 45 -15.09 -26.34 -17.18
C PHE A 45 -14.34 -25.04 -17.49
N ASN A 46 -14.27 -24.65 -18.77
CA ASN A 46 -13.67 -23.39 -19.21
C ASN A 46 -14.69 -22.51 -19.94
N ARG A 47 -15.91 -22.43 -19.38
CA ARG A 47 -16.97 -21.54 -19.85
C ARG A 47 -17.43 -20.65 -18.70
N ASP A 48 -17.94 -19.47 -19.03
CA ASP A 48 -18.63 -18.57 -18.10
C ASP A 48 -17.88 -18.25 -16.79
N GLY A 49 -16.55 -18.20 -16.86
CA GLY A 49 -15.69 -17.88 -15.71
C GLY A 49 -15.61 -18.97 -14.65
N SER A 50 -16.06 -20.20 -14.95
CA SER A 50 -16.11 -21.36 -14.05
C SER A 50 -14.84 -21.59 -13.22
N HIS A 51 -13.67 -21.33 -13.82
CA HIS A 51 -12.36 -21.50 -13.17
C HIS A 51 -11.43 -20.29 -13.37
N ASP A 52 -12.00 -19.09 -13.55
CA ASP A 52 -11.21 -17.86 -13.54
C ASP A 52 -10.53 -17.65 -12.17
N LEU A 53 -9.47 -16.84 -12.14
CA LEU A 53 -8.87 -16.42 -10.87
C LEU A 53 -9.89 -15.63 -10.05
N THR A 54 -9.91 -15.89 -8.74
CA THR A 54 -10.74 -15.14 -7.80
C THR A 54 -10.36 -13.67 -7.83
N LYS A 55 -11.33 -12.81 -8.16
CA LYS A 55 -11.14 -11.36 -8.16
C LYS A 55 -11.15 -10.82 -6.74
N VAL A 56 -10.40 -9.74 -6.52
CA VAL A 56 -10.59 -8.90 -5.33
C VAL A 56 -12.00 -8.32 -5.40
N ALA A 57 -12.78 -8.41 -4.31
CA ALA A 57 -14.21 -8.15 -4.32
C ALA A 57 -14.55 -6.69 -4.67
N ARG A 58 -13.74 -5.75 -4.18
CA ARG A 58 -13.76 -4.33 -4.59
C ARG A 58 -12.34 -3.85 -4.80
N PHE A 59 -12.11 -3.12 -5.87
CA PHE A 59 -10.82 -2.51 -6.17
C PHE A 59 -11.03 -1.13 -6.75
N GLU A 60 -10.51 -0.11 -6.07
CA GLU A 60 -10.74 1.29 -6.39
C GLU A 60 -9.43 2.07 -6.32
N ASN A 61 -9.39 3.18 -7.05
CA ASN A 61 -8.24 4.08 -7.12
C ASN A 61 -8.66 5.45 -6.60
N TYR A 62 -7.92 5.99 -5.64
CA TYR A 62 -8.03 7.38 -5.22
C TYR A 62 -6.67 8.09 -5.41
N ARG A 63 -6.62 9.04 -6.34
CA ARG A 63 -5.43 9.89 -6.62
C ARG A 63 -4.11 9.09 -6.85
N GLY A 64 -4.19 7.89 -7.43
CA GLY A 64 -3.03 7.02 -7.70
C GLY A 64 -2.75 5.99 -6.61
N PHE A 65 -3.44 6.07 -5.46
CA PHE A 65 -3.41 5.05 -4.41
C PHE A 65 -4.45 3.97 -4.71
N LEU A 66 -4.00 2.72 -4.79
CA LEU A 66 -4.82 1.58 -5.16
C LEU A 66 -5.26 0.81 -3.91
N PHE A 67 -6.57 0.67 -3.71
CA PHE A 67 -7.16 0.00 -2.56
C PHE A 67 -7.95 -1.24 -2.99
N GLY A 68 -7.87 -2.30 -2.19
CA GLY A 68 -8.61 -3.54 -2.41
C GLY A 68 -9.31 -4.02 -1.15
N SER A 69 -10.57 -4.41 -1.27
CA SER A 69 -11.32 -5.08 -0.21
C SER A 69 -11.66 -6.51 -0.62
N LEU A 70 -11.49 -7.44 0.32
CA LEU A 70 -11.96 -8.83 0.18
C LEU A 70 -13.45 -8.97 0.51
N ASN A 71 -14.05 -7.99 1.17
CA ASN A 71 -15.47 -7.92 1.44
C ASN A 71 -16.18 -7.17 0.28
N PRO A 72 -17.15 -7.80 -0.42
CA PRO A 72 -17.95 -7.12 -1.45
C PRO A 72 -18.93 -6.09 -0.87
N ASP A 73 -19.31 -6.22 0.39
CA ASP A 73 -20.26 -5.33 1.07
C ASP A 73 -19.50 -4.25 1.86
N VAL A 74 -18.89 -3.34 1.10
CA VAL A 74 -18.19 -2.16 1.63
C VAL A 74 -18.70 -0.91 0.93
N LYS A 75 -18.61 0.21 1.66
CA LYS A 75 -18.87 1.55 1.13
C LYS A 75 -17.93 1.86 -0.05
N PRO A 76 -18.33 2.76 -0.97
CA PRO A 76 -17.42 3.33 -1.96
C PRO A 76 -16.14 3.88 -1.30
N LEU A 77 -15.00 3.80 -1.99
CA LEU A 77 -13.71 4.15 -1.39
C LEU A 77 -13.66 5.58 -0.85
N THR A 78 -14.24 6.55 -1.57
CA THR A 78 -14.26 7.96 -1.15
C THR A 78 -15.07 8.18 0.13
N GLU A 79 -16.16 7.44 0.31
CA GLU A 79 -16.96 7.48 1.54
C GLU A 79 -16.22 6.81 2.69
N HIS A 80 -15.55 5.67 2.44
CA HIS A 80 -14.74 5.00 3.44
C HIS A 80 -13.56 5.86 3.94
N LEU A 81 -12.87 6.54 3.01
CA LEU A 81 -11.75 7.43 3.34
C LEU A 81 -12.23 8.70 4.08
N GLY A 82 -13.42 9.21 3.77
CA GLY A 82 -13.95 10.43 4.38
C GLY A 82 -12.96 11.59 4.30
N GLU A 83 -12.72 12.27 5.42
CA GLU A 83 -11.80 13.42 5.47
C GLU A 83 -10.33 13.06 5.18
N ALA A 84 -9.93 11.78 5.19
CA ALA A 84 -8.56 11.39 4.83
C ALA A 84 -8.25 11.71 3.37
N THR A 85 -9.30 11.83 2.53
CA THR A 85 -9.19 12.32 1.16
C THR A 85 -8.50 13.68 1.09
N ARG A 86 -8.79 14.59 2.03
CA ARG A 86 -8.15 15.92 2.12
C ARG A 86 -6.65 15.82 2.35
N ILE A 87 -6.23 14.90 3.21
CA ILE A 87 -4.81 14.67 3.50
C ILE A 87 -4.12 14.10 2.25
N ILE A 88 -4.74 13.11 1.61
CA ILE A 88 -4.20 12.53 0.36
C ILE A 88 -4.10 13.60 -0.73
N ASP A 89 -5.11 14.44 -0.91
CA ASP A 89 -5.09 15.55 -1.86
C ASP A 89 -3.93 16.52 -1.55
N MET A 90 -3.77 16.94 -0.30
CA MET A 90 -2.65 17.81 0.10
C MET A 90 -1.27 17.20 -0.15
N ILE A 91 -1.12 15.88 -0.09
CA ILE A 91 0.15 15.20 -0.42
C ILE A 91 0.34 15.19 -1.94
N VAL A 92 -0.69 14.86 -2.69
CA VAL A 92 -0.62 14.72 -4.15
C VAL A 92 -0.46 16.08 -4.85
N ASP A 93 -1.13 17.11 -4.33
CA ASP A 93 -1.16 18.46 -4.91
C ASP A 93 0.11 19.29 -4.64
N GLN A 94 1.13 18.71 -3.99
CA GLN A 94 2.45 19.36 -3.86
C GLN A 94 3.17 19.53 -5.21
N SER A 95 2.72 18.84 -6.26
CA SER A 95 3.24 18.93 -7.62
C SER A 95 2.09 18.86 -8.63
N PRO A 96 2.12 19.66 -9.72
CA PRO A 96 1.15 19.53 -10.80
C PRO A 96 1.21 18.16 -11.51
N ASP A 97 2.35 17.48 -11.43
CA ASP A 97 2.57 16.15 -12.03
C ASP A 97 2.15 15.00 -11.12
N GLY A 98 1.70 15.30 -9.88
CA GLY A 98 1.33 14.31 -8.88
C GLY A 98 2.52 13.63 -8.21
N LEU A 99 2.33 12.37 -7.80
CA LEU A 99 3.31 11.57 -7.07
C LEU A 99 3.74 10.34 -7.86
N GLU A 100 5.01 9.99 -7.74
CA GLU A 100 5.53 8.70 -8.20
C GLU A 100 6.13 7.89 -7.05
N VAL A 101 5.94 6.57 -7.11
CA VAL A 101 6.63 5.65 -6.20
C VAL A 101 7.98 5.32 -6.80
N LEU A 102 9.05 5.79 -6.15
CA LEU A 102 10.41 5.48 -6.56
C LEU A 102 10.68 3.98 -6.53
N ARG A 103 11.47 3.51 -7.49
CA ARG A 103 11.78 2.09 -7.62
C ARG A 103 12.64 1.62 -6.44
N GLY A 104 12.05 0.79 -5.62
CA GLY A 104 12.73 0.12 -4.52
C GLY A 104 11.73 -0.27 -3.44
N SER A 105 12.20 -0.99 -2.43
CA SER A 105 11.48 -1.19 -1.17
C SER A 105 12.49 -1.66 -0.12
N SER A 106 12.41 -1.14 1.09
CA SER A 106 13.04 -1.74 2.26
C SER A 106 12.03 -2.65 2.95
N THR A 107 12.45 -3.84 3.35
CA THR A 107 11.58 -4.81 4.03
C THR A 107 12.35 -5.49 5.13
N TYR A 108 11.78 -5.49 6.33
CA TYR A 108 12.29 -6.18 7.50
C TYR A 108 11.12 -6.82 8.25
N VAL A 109 11.42 -7.80 9.09
CA VAL A 109 10.43 -8.44 9.97
C VAL A 109 10.54 -7.79 11.34
N TYR A 110 9.40 -7.40 11.89
CA TYR A 110 9.28 -6.88 13.23
C TYR A 110 8.44 -7.86 14.07
N ASP A 111 8.96 -8.24 15.23
CA ASP A 111 8.26 -9.13 16.15
C ASP A 111 7.29 -8.34 17.03
N GLY A 112 6.15 -7.99 16.46
CA GLY A 112 5.12 -7.24 17.16
C GLY A 112 3.83 -7.13 16.35
N ASN A 113 2.77 -6.66 17.00
CA ASN A 113 1.50 -6.46 16.33
C ASN A 113 1.58 -5.27 15.37
N TRP A 114 1.05 -5.43 14.15
CA TRP A 114 1.06 -4.39 13.13
C TRP A 114 0.43 -3.07 13.59
N LYS A 115 -0.54 -3.11 14.53
CA LYS A 115 -1.19 -1.91 15.09
C LYS A 115 -0.23 -0.95 15.76
N LEU A 116 0.85 -1.45 16.38
CA LEU A 116 1.83 -0.61 17.08
C LEU A 116 2.50 0.39 16.13
N GLN A 117 2.77 -0.01 14.88
CA GLN A 117 3.37 0.87 13.89
C GLN A 117 2.41 1.98 13.45
N THR A 118 1.11 1.66 13.34
CA THR A 118 0.06 2.62 12.98
C THR A 118 -0.16 3.63 14.10
N GLU A 119 -0.27 3.16 15.34
CA GLU A 119 -0.44 4.01 16.52
C GLU A 119 0.77 4.93 16.74
N ASN A 120 2.00 4.39 16.58
CA ASN A 120 3.23 5.19 16.67
C ASN A 120 3.28 6.32 15.63
N GLY A 121 2.75 6.10 14.43
CA GLY A 121 2.69 7.13 13.39
C GLY A 121 1.77 8.31 13.73
N ALA A 122 0.76 8.08 14.57
CA ALA A 122 -0.14 9.12 15.08
C ALA A 122 0.32 9.72 16.42
N ASP A 123 1.26 9.07 17.11
CA ASP A 123 1.76 9.51 18.41
C ASP A 123 2.91 10.51 18.26
N GLY A 124 2.62 11.81 18.31
CA GLY A 124 3.66 12.85 18.37
C GLY A 124 4.39 12.93 19.72
N TYR A 125 3.86 12.33 20.79
CA TYR A 125 4.36 12.50 22.15
C TYR A 125 5.69 11.76 22.37
N HIS A 126 5.86 10.56 21.79
CA HIS A 126 7.09 9.78 21.95
C HIS A 126 8.34 10.43 21.35
N VAL A 127 8.18 11.43 20.47
CA VAL A 127 9.26 11.93 19.61
C VAL A 127 10.42 12.49 20.41
N SER A 128 10.14 13.29 21.44
CA SER A 128 11.17 13.94 22.25
C SER A 128 11.96 12.96 23.13
N ALA A 129 11.32 11.88 23.59
CA ALA A 129 11.93 10.87 24.45
C ALA A 129 12.68 9.81 23.63
N THR A 130 12.02 9.22 22.65
CA THR A 130 12.56 8.09 21.87
C THR A 130 13.65 8.54 20.91
N HIS A 131 13.51 9.74 20.32
CA HIS A 131 14.47 10.30 19.36
C HIS A 131 15.34 11.40 20.00
N TRP A 132 15.57 11.35 21.31
CA TRP A 132 16.38 12.34 22.04
C TRP A 132 17.79 12.49 21.43
N ASN A 133 18.41 11.40 21.02
CA ASN A 133 19.73 11.42 20.38
C ASN A 133 19.76 12.27 19.09
N TYR A 134 18.71 12.19 18.28
CA TYR A 134 18.53 13.00 17.08
C TYR A 134 18.37 14.48 17.46
N ALA A 135 17.45 14.78 18.38
CA ALA A 135 17.18 16.15 18.85
C ALA A 135 18.44 16.82 19.43
N ALA A 136 19.19 16.11 20.27
CA ALA A 136 20.44 16.61 20.83
C ALA A 136 21.51 16.84 19.76
N THR A 137 21.56 15.98 18.73
CA THR A 137 22.51 16.12 17.63
C THR A 137 22.20 17.32 16.75
N THR A 138 20.92 17.56 16.43
CA THR A 138 20.52 18.74 15.65
C THR A 138 20.70 20.04 16.45
N SER A 139 20.44 20.05 17.76
CA SER A 139 20.72 21.22 18.61
C SER A 139 22.19 21.59 18.63
N ARG A 140 23.08 20.61 18.87
CA ARG A 140 24.53 20.84 18.86
C ARG A 140 25.05 21.39 17.53
N ARG A 141 24.49 20.94 16.40
CA ARG A 141 24.86 21.49 15.08
C ARG A 141 24.47 22.96 14.96
N LYS A 142 23.26 23.33 15.39
CA LYS A 142 22.80 24.73 15.42
C LYS A 142 23.68 25.62 16.32
N GLU A 143 24.15 25.08 17.44
CA GLU A 143 25.04 25.78 18.38
C GLU A 143 26.50 25.88 17.89
N SER A 144 26.94 25.02 16.97
CA SER A 144 28.36 24.86 16.61
C SER A 144 29.05 26.04 15.92
N HIS A 145 28.39 27.17 15.67
CA HIS A 145 28.90 28.36 14.94
C HIS A 145 29.54 28.09 13.56
N VAL A 146 29.57 26.84 13.10
CA VAL A 146 29.92 26.42 11.75
C VAL A 146 28.67 26.50 10.89
N VAL A 147 28.82 26.93 9.63
CA VAL A 147 27.70 26.98 8.67
C VAL A 147 27.15 25.57 8.43
N ASP A 148 25.99 25.25 9.01
CA ASP A 148 25.27 24.01 8.71
C ASP A 148 24.55 24.14 7.37
N LYS A 149 25.06 23.44 6.35
CA LYS A 149 24.42 23.39 5.02
C LYS A 149 23.28 22.38 4.96
N THR A 150 23.05 21.61 6.03
CA THR A 150 22.04 20.56 6.09
C THR A 150 20.70 21.15 6.50
N ARG A 151 19.66 20.95 5.69
CA ARG A 151 18.29 21.24 6.08
C ARG A 151 17.76 20.08 6.93
N ALA A 152 18.07 20.09 8.22
CA ALA A 152 17.51 19.13 9.18
C ALA A 152 16.06 19.50 9.52
N MET A 153 15.21 18.49 9.72
CA MET A 153 13.84 18.70 10.20
C MET A 153 13.85 19.06 11.68
N ASP A 154 13.07 20.07 12.07
CA ASP A 154 12.92 20.49 13.47
C ASP A 154 11.68 19.86 14.10
N ALA A 155 11.80 18.59 14.48
CA ALA A 155 10.69 17.83 15.07
C ALA A 155 10.21 18.41 16.42
N GLY A 156 11.09 19.11 17.17
CA GLY A 156 10.74 19.77 18.42
C GLY A 156 9.89 21.04 18.24
N GLY A 157 9.84 21.58 17.02
CA GLY A 157 9.00 22.73 16.65
C GLY A 157 7.55 22.37 16.32
N TRP A 158 7.25 21.11 15.98
CA TRP A 158 5.92 20.70 15.52
C TRP A 158 4.83 20.93 16.56
N ALA A 159 5.09 20.60 17.83
CA ALA A 159 4.14 20.83 18.92
C ALA A 159 3.86 22.34 19.16
N LYS A 160 4.74 23.24 18.70
CA LYS A 160 4.62 24.70 18.88
C LYS A 160 3.86 25.38 17.75
N GLN A 161 3.66 24.71 16.61
CA GLN A 161 2.97 25.27 15.45
C GLN A 161 1.43 25.19 15.56
N GLY A 162 0.91 24.66 16.67
CA GLY A 162 -0.50 24.34 16.81
C GLY A 162 -0.88 23.08 16.05
N GLY A 163 -1.90 22.36 16.52
CA GLY A 163 -2.37 21.14 15.92
C GLY A 163 -3.83 20.87 16.31
N GLY A 164 -4.51 20.05 15.50
CA GLY A 164 -5.84 19.53 15.79
C GLY A 164 -5.81 18.01 15.82
N PHE A 165 -6.89 17.40 16.30
CA PHE A 165 -7.14 15.98 16.08
C PHE A 165 -8.07 15.83 14.87
N TYR A 166 -7.85 14.78 14.08
CA TYR A 166 -8.79 14.34 13.06
C TYR A 166 -9.43 13.06 13.58
N SER A 167 -10.75 12.96 13.45
CA SER A 167 -11.47 11.71 13.69
C SER A 167 -12.18 11.35 12.41
N PHE A 168 -11.88 10.18 11.84
CA PHE A 168 -12.57 9.73 10.64
C PHE A 168 -13.72 8.82 11.04
N GLU A 169 -14.86 8.94 10.35
CA GLU A 169 -16.08 8.20 10.68
C GLU A 169 -15.91 6.67 10.56
N HIS A 170 -14.97 6.22 9.71
CA HIS A 170 -14.79 4.82 9.34
C HIS A 170 -13.36 4.29 9.51
N GLY A 171 -12.51 4.99 10.28
CA GLY A 171 -11.11 4.62 10.50
C GLY A 171 -10.41 5.54 11.50
N HIS A 172 -9.14 5.22 11.83
CA HIS A 172 -8.33 5.98 12.80
C HIS A 172 -8.17 7.43 12.38
#